data_AF-K1TG42-F1
#
_entry.id   AF-K1TG42-F1
#
_cell.length_a   1.000
_cell.length_b   1.000
_cell.length_c   1.000
_cell.angle_alpha   90.00
_cell.angle_beta   90.00
_cell.angle_gamma   90.00
#
_symmetry.space_group_name_H-M   'P 1'
#
loop_
_entity.id
_entity.type
_entity.pdbx_description
1 polymer ?
#
loop_
_entity_poly.entity_id
_entity_poly.type
_entity_poly.pdbx_seq_one_letter_code
_entity_poly.pdbx_strand_id
1 'polypeptide(L)'
;MGFFDLFKKKQNTQPTTPAERSQPTSPENHRPAAVENTTKQENTSPQPAARTADREQAELNSGLEKTKTGLFSKLARAVAGRSTIDTQVLDDLEEVLITSDVGVETTVKIIERIEARVARDK
;
A
#
# COMPACT_ATOMS: atom_id res chain seq x y z
N MET A 1 -41.70 -13.10 23.89
CA MET A 1 -42.61 -13.38 22.77
C MET A 1 -42.99 -12.05 22.13
N GLY A 2 -42.74 -11.70 20.88
CA GLY A 2 -42.25 -12.42 19.72
C GLY A 2 -42.65 -11.55 18.51
N PHE A 3 -41.69 -10.84 17.92
CA PHE A 3 -41.85 -10.19 16.60
C PHE A 3 -40.99 -10.89 15.55
N PHE A 4 -40.61 -12.14 15.84
CA PHE A 4 -39.80 -13.04 15.01
C PHE A 4 -40.69 -13.99 14.18
N ASP A 5 -41.81 -13.47 13.68
CA ASP A 5 -42.83 -14.24 12.95
C ASP A 5 -43.19 -13.59 11.60
N LEU A 6 -42.17 -13.19 10.82
CA LEU A 6 -42.38 -12.79 9.42
C LEU A 6 -41.38 -13.41 8.44
N PHE A 7 -40.63 -14.44 8.84
CA PHE A 7 -39.73 -15.11 7.91
C PHE A 7 -39.88 -16.62 7.92
N LYS A 8 -41.13 -17.08 7.76
CA LYS A 8 -41.40 -18.45 7.31
C LYS A 8 -42.03 -18.44 5.92
N LYS A 9 -41.29 -19.11 5.03
CA LYS A 9 -41.81 -20.08 4.05
C LYS A 9 -42.23 -19.54 2.68
N LYS A 10 -41.32 -19.68 1.71
CA LYS A 10 -41.61 -20.44 0.47
C LYS A 10 -40.34 -21.14 -0.06
N GLN A 11 -40.56 -22.37 -0.50
CA GLN A 11 -39.60 -23.41 -0.92
C GLN A 11 -39.40 -23.42 -2.46
N ASN A 12 -38.52 -24.32 -2.94
CA ASN A 12 -38.36 -24.90 -4.29
C ASN A 12 -37.31 -24.20 -5.19
N THR A 13 -36.27 -24.81 -5.79
CA THR A 13 -36.07 -26.18 -6.36
C THR A 13 -34.56 -26.44 -6.61
N GLN A 14 -34.08 -27.70 -6.53
CA GLN A 14 -32.76 -28.18 -7.01
C GLN A 14 -32.85 -28.90 -8.38
N PRO A 15 -31.73 -29.09 -9.10
CA PRO A 15 -31.27 -30.46 -9.46
C PRO A 15 -29.74 -30.67 -9.21
N THR A 16 -29.30 -31.72 -8.49
CA THR A 16 -28.68 -33.02 -8.94
C THR A 16 -27.45 -32.85 -9.89
N THR A 17 -26.25 -33.43 -9.77
CA THR A 17 -25.68 -34.71 -9.21
C THR A 17 -24.10 -34.62 -9.22
N PRO A 18 -23.27 -35.68 -9.03
CA PRO A 18 -22.44 -35.94 -7.85
C PRO A 18 -20.89 -35.94 -8.08
N ALA A 19 -20.18 -36.13 -6.96
CA ALA A 19 -18.74 -36.25 -6.81
C ALA A 19 -18.05 -37.32 -7.68
N GLU A 20 -16.86 -36.98 -8.19
CA GLU A 20 -15.87 -37.93 -8.71
C GLU A 20 -14.60 -37.87 -7.84
N ARG A 21 -14.36 -38.94 -7.10
CA ARG A 21 -13.11 -39.26 -6.41
C ARG A 21 -12.52 -40.44 -7.15
N SER A 22 -11.32 -40.31 -7.71
CA SER A 22 -10.35 -41.41 -7.91
C SER A 22 -9.08 -40.90 -8.58
N GLN A 23 -7.95 -41.02 -7.89
CA GLN A 23 -6.69 -41.50 -8.50
C GLN A 23 -5.65 -41.77 -7.40
N PRO A 24 -5.14 -43.01 -7.28
CA PRO A 24 -3.91 -43.32 -6.57
C PRO A 24 -2.74 -43.71 -7.51
N THR A 25 -1.53 -43.40 -7.03
CA THR A 25 -0.23 -44.10 -7.15
C THR A 25 0.62 -44.07 -8.44
N SER A 26 1.90 -43.73 -8.22
CA SER A 26 3.12 -43.75 -9.06
C SER A 26 3.69 -45.17 -9.24
N PRO A 27 4.61 -45.44 -10.21
CA PRO A 27 6.07 -45.57 -9.89
C PRO A 27 7.03 -45.18 -11.08
N GLU A 28 8.22 -44.58 -10.91
CA GLU A 28 9.60 -45.12 -10.67
C GLU A 28 10.55 -45.17 -11.91
N ASN A 29 11.64 -44.37 -11.86
CA ASN A 29 13.03 -44.44 -12.42
C ASN A 29 13.36 -45.15 -13.77
N HIS A 30 14.21 -44.64 -14.69
CA HIS A 30 15.67 -44.46 -14.58
C HIS A 30 16.31 -43.57 -15.71
N ARG A 31 17.46 -42.93 -15.37
CA ARG A 31 18.54 -42.19 -16.11
C ARG A 31 19.08 -42.89 -17.41
N PRO A 32 19.95 -42.33 -18.32
CA PRO A 32 20.91 -41.20 -18.18
C PRO A 32 21.30 -40.34 -19.44
N ALA A 33 22.29 -39.44 -19.26
CA ALA A 33 23.17 -38.74 -20.24
C ALA A 33 22.55 -37.52 -20.98
N ALA A 34 23.18 -36.36 -21.21
CA ALA A 34 24.52 -35.82 -20.99
C ALA A 34 24.47 -34.27 -21.20
N VAL A 35 25.39 -33.53 -20.57
CA VAL A 35 25.97 -32.18 -20.87
C VAL A 35 25.26 -31.25 -21.86
N GLU A 36 24.98 -29.98 -21.57
CA GLU A 36 25.87 -28.80 -21.48
C GLU A 36 24.92 -27.59 -21.23
N ASN A 37 25.17 -26.49 -20.54
CA ASN A 37 26.38 -25.70 -20.30
C ASN A 37 26.07 -24.68 -19.17
N THR A 38 27.06 -24.50 -18.29
CA THR A 38 27.43 -23.31 -17.49
C THR A 38 26.53 -22.08 -17.58
N THR A 39 26.18 -21.49 -16.42
CA THR A 39 26.64 -20.15 -16.00
C THR A 39 25.84 -19.61 -14.79
N LYS A 40 26.59 -19.36 -13.70
CA LYS A 40 26.29 -18.51 -12.53
C LYS A 40 25.31 -19.03 -11.47
N GLN A 41 25.88 -19.82 -10.55
CA GLN A 41 25.62 -19.57 -9.13
C GLN A 41 26.20 -18.19 -8.78
N GLU A 42 25.34 -17.17 -8.74
CA GLU A 42 25.65 -15.93 -8.04
C GLU A 42 25.15 -16.09 -6.60
N ASN A 43 26.12 -16.42 -5.75
CA ASN A 43 26.01 -16.24 -4.32
C ASN A 43 25.74 -14.76 -4.04
N THR A 44 24.52 -14.42 -3.66
CA THR A 44 24.26 -13.36 -2.69
C THR A 44 23.02 -13.79 -1.90
N SER A 45 23.25 -14.54 -0.82
CA SER A 45 22.34 -14.46 0.32
C SER A 45 22.37 -13.02 0.81
N PRO A 46 21.25 -12.28 0.82
CA PRO A 46 21.21 -11.05 1.58
C PRO A 46 21.36 -11.42 3.05
N GLN A 47 22.43 -10.91 3.65
CA GLN A 47 22.66 -10.83 5.09
C GLN A 47 21.34 -10.48 5.82
N PRO A 48 21.02 -11.10 6.97
CA PRO A 48 19.71 -10.99 7.63
C PRO A 48 19.19 -9.56 7.88
N ALA A 49 20.07 -8.55 7.95
CA ALA A 49 19.74 -7.14 8.21
C ALA A 49 19.04 -6.41 7.03
N ALA A 50 19.27 -6.82 5.78
CA ALA A 50 18.61 -6.16 4.64
C ALA A 50 17.12 -6.54 4.56
N ARG A 51 16.79 -7.79 4.90
CA ARG A 51 15.39 -8.28 4.90
C ARG A 51 14.54 -7.68 6.03
N THR A 52 15.15 -7.24 7.13
CA THR A 52 14.43 -6.63 8.26
C THR A 52 14.08 -5.17 7.97
N ALA A 53 15.02 -4.39 7.41
CA ALA A 53 14.76 -2.99 7.06
C ALA A 53 13.65 -2.85 6.01
N ASP A 54 13.64 -3.69 4.97
CA ASP A 54 12.58 -3.69 3.95
C ASP A 54 11.21 -4.05 4.54
N ARG A 55 11.18 -4.99 5.49
CA ARG A 55 9.96 -5.40 6.19
C ARG A 55 9.44 -4.30 7.12
N GLU A 56 10.32 -3.69 7.92
CA GLU A 56 9.99 -2.58 8.81
C GLU A 56 9.47 -1.38 8.01
N GLN A 57 10.09 -1.04 6.89
CA GLN A 57 9.60 0.01 6.00
C GLN A 57 8.23 -0.32 5.41
N ALA A 58 7.99 -1.57 5.02
CA ALA A 58 6.68 -2.00 4.52
C ALA A 58 5.60 -1.93 5.60
N GLU A 59 5.92 -2.33 6.83
CA GLU A 59 5.03 -2.23 7.99
C GLU A 59 4.72 -0.76 8.34
N LEU A 60 5.73 0.13 8.32
CA LEU A 60 5.55 1.58 8.51
C LEU A 60 4.71 2.21 7.40
N ASN A 61 4.98 1.88 6.13
CA ASN A 61 4.22 2.38 4.99
C ASN A 61 2.74 1.96 5.10
N SER A 62 2.48 0.69 5.40
CA SER A 62 1.13 0.17 5.59
C SER A 62 0.41 0.84 6.77
N GLY A 63 1.11 1.03 7.90
CA GLY A 63 0.57 1.68 9.08
C GLY A 63 0.22 3.16 8.87
N LEU A 64 1.00 3.86 8.03
CA LEU A 64 0.82 5.29 7.75
C LEU A 64 -0.01 5.57 6.49
N GLU A 65 -0.48 4.55 5.79
CA GLU A 65 -1.11 4.70 4.46
C GLU A 65 -2.33 5.63 4.48
N LYS A 66 -3.13 5.56 5.55
CA LYS A 66 -4.31 6.44 5.72
C LYS A 66 -3.91 7.90 5.93
N THR A 67 -2.95 8.16 6.81
CA THR A 67 -2.44 9.52 7.08
C THR A 67 -1.81 10.10 5.84
N LYS A 68 -0.99 9.31 5.13
CA LYS A 68 -0.39 9.67 3.86
C LYS A 68 -1.47 10.05 2.85
N THR A 69 -2.39 9.14 2.55
CA THR A 69 -3.45 9.38 1.56
C THR A 69 -4.30 10.60 1.91
N GLY A 70 -4.69 10.76 3.17
CA GLY A 70 -5.48 11.90 3.64
C GLY A 70 -4.73 13.23 3.52
N LEU A 71 -3.48 13.27 3.99
CA LEU A 71 -2.63 14.46 3.91
C LEU A 71 -2.36 14.84 2.45
N PHE A 72 -1.94 13.89 1.61
CA PHE A 72 -1.70 14.14 0.19
C PHE A 72 -2.95 14.65 -0.54
N SER A 73 -4.14 14.15 -0.18
CA SER A 73 -5.40 14.62 -0.77
C SER A 73 -5.70 16.08 -0.41
N LYS A 74 -5.47 16.47 0.86
CA LYS A 74 -5.63 17.87 1.29
C LYS A 74 -4.62 18.79 0.60
N LEU A 75 -3.35 18.38 0.55
CA LEU A 75 -2.28 19.12 -0.13
C LEU A 75 -2.58 19.29 -1.62
N ALA A 76 -2.99 18.22 -2.31
CA ALA A 76 -3.36 18.26 -3.72
C ALA A 76 -4.50 19.25 -3.98
N ARG A 77 -5.46 19.34 -3.05
CA ARG A 77 -6.56 20.30 -3.14
C ARG A 77 -6.11 21.74 -2.92
N ALA A 78 -5.22 21.98 -1.96
CA ALA A 78 -4.67 23.32 -1.68
C ALA A 78 -3.93 23.89 -2.90
N VAL A 79 -3.23 23.05 -3.67
CA VAL A 79 -2.48 23.50 -4.86
C VAL A 79 -3.24 23.34 -6.18
N ALA A 80 -4.49 22.86 -6.15
CA ALA A 80 -5.23 22.53 -7.36
C ALA A 80 -5.49 23.78 -8.21
N GLY A 81 -5.13 23.71 -9.50
CA GLY A 81 -5.34 24.80 -10.45
C GLY A 81 -4.36 25.98 -10.29
N ARG A 82 -3.30 25.83 -9.48
CA ARG A 82 -2.22 26.81 -9.33
C ARG A 82 -0.99 26.33 -10.10
N SER A 83 -0.41 27.21 -10.91
CA SER A 83 0.80 26.91 -11.70
C SER A 83 2.10 27.37 -11.03
N THR A 84 1.99 28.23 -10.02
CA THR A 84 3.11 28.84 -9.30
C THR A 84 2.84 28.76 -7.80
N ILE A 85 3.90 28.58 -7.01
CA ILE A 85 3.83 28.70 -5.55
C ILE A 85 3.90 30.19 -5.20
N ASP A 86 2.78 30.77 -4.81
CA ASP A 86 2.64 32.15 -4.35
C ASP A 86 2.25 32.20 -2.86
N THR A 87 2.07 33.40 -2.30
CA THR A 87 1.69 33.57 -0.90
C THR A 87 0.37 32.88 -0.55
N GLN A 88 -0.62 32.89 -1.47
CA GLN A 88 -1.91 32.25 -1.20
C GLN A 88 -1.78 30.74 -1.13
N VAL A 89 -0.95 30.14 -2.00
CA VAL A 89 -0.65 28.71 -1.91
C VAL A 89 0.05 28.36 -0.59
N LEU A 90 0.95 29.21 -0.11
CA LEU A 90 1.64 28.98 1.16
C LEU A 90 0.70 29.08 2.36
N ASP A 91 -0.22 30.04 2.36
CA ASP A 91 -1.27 30.16 3.38
C ASP A 91 -2.18 28.91 3.40
N ASP A 92 -2.64 28.45 2.23
CA ASP A 92 -3.47 27.24 2.10
C ASP A 92 -2.71 25.99 2.60
N LEU A 93 -1.40 25.90 2.33
CA LEU A 93 -0.55 24.82 2.84
C LEU A 93 -0.38 24.90 4.36
N GLU A 94 -0.25 26.09 4.92
CA GLU A 94 -0.16 26.31 6.37
C GLU A 94 -1.41 25.76 7.08
N GLU A 95 -2.60 26.10 6.59
CA GLU A 95 -3.87 25.60 7.12
C GLU A 95 -3.94 24.07 7.07
N VAL A 96 -3.57 23.46 5.95
CA VAL A 96 -3.58 22.00 5.80
C VAL A 96 -2.63 21.34 6.79
N LEU A 97 -1.44 21.90 7.02
CA LEU A 97 -0.46 21.35 7.95
C LEU A 97 -0.91 21.50 9.41
N ILE A 98 -1.45 22.66 9.80
CA ILE A 98 -1.99 22.89 11.16
C ILE A 98 -3.12 21.91 11.47
N THR A 99 -4.03 21.68 10.52
CA THR A 99 -5.17 20.76 10.68
C THR A 99 -4.82 19.27 10.53
N SER A 100 -3.54 18.95 10.32
CA SER A 100 -3.04 17.57 10.15
C SER A 100 -2.12 17.13 11.28
N ASP A 101 -2.32 17.68 12.48
CA ASP A 101 -1.60 17.32 13.70
C ASP A 101 -0.07 17.59 13.66
N VAL A 102 0.38 18.52 12.80
CA VAL A 102 1.80 18.94 12.73
C VAL A 102 2.15 19.96 13.82
N GLY A 103 1.19 20.82 14.18
CA GLY A 103 1.35 21.88 15.16
C GLY A 103 1.97 23.16 14.57
N VAL A 104 1.66 24.31 15.20
CA VAL A 104 1.98 25.65 14.67
C VAL A 104 3.48 25.86 14.47
N GLU A 105 4.30 25.58 15.49
CA GLU A 105 5.75 25.83 15.44
C GLU A 105 6.44 25.04 14.32
N THR A 106 6.07 23.77 14.15
CA THR A 106 6.63 22.92 13.10
C THR A 106 6.15 23.37 11.72
N THR A 107 4.88 23.75 11.60
CA THR A 107 4.34 24.27 10.34
C THR A 107 5.08 25.52 9.89
N VAL A 108 5.30 26.50 10.77
CA VAL A 108 6.05 27.73 10.42
C VAL A 108 7.43 27.39 9.84
N LYS A 109 8.18 26.49 10.50
CA LYS A 109 9.49 26.03 10.02
C LYS A 109 9.42 25.34 8.66
N ILE A 110 8.35 24.61 8.38
CA ILE A 110 8.14 23.96 7.07
C ILE A 110 7.88 25.02 6.00
N ILE A 111 6.99 25.98 6.25
CA ILE A 111 6.64 27.04 5.31
C ILE A 111 7.87 27.91 4.98
N GLU A 112 8.63 28.35 5.99
CA GLU A 112 9.87 29.11 5.79
C GLU A 112 10.87 28.37 4.89
N ARG A 113 10.99 27.04 5.05
CA ARG A 113 11.87 26.22 4.21
C ARG A 113 11.37 26.11 2.77
N ILE A 114 10.06 26.07 2.56
CA ILE A 114 9.44 26.06 1.23
C ILE A 114 9.66 27.42 0.56
N GLU A 115 9.40 28.53 1.25
CA GLU A 115 9.67 29.89 0.75
C GLU A 115 11.13 30.06 0.34
N ALA A 116 12.07 29.67 1.21
CA ALA A 116 13.48 29.73 0.91
C ALA A 116 13.86 28.83 -0.29
N ARG A 117 13.18 27.70 -0.48
CA ARG A 117 13.39 26.83 -1.65
C ARG A 117 12.87 27.49 -2.92
N VAL A 118 11.66 28.06 -2.89
CA VAL A 118 11.05 28.77 -4.02
C VAL A 118 11.92 29.97 -4.43
N ALA A 119 12.46 30.72 -3.47
CA ALA A 119 13.34 31.85 -3.75
C ALA A 119 14.67 31.46 -4.40
N ARG A 120 15.19 30.26 -4.12
CA ARG A 120 16.43 29.74 -4.73
C ARG A 120 16.24 29.17 -6.13
N ASP A 121 15.07 28.63 -6.43
CA ASP A 121 14.78 27.92 -7.69
C ASP A 121 14.12 28.83 -8.74
N LYS A 122 14.06 30.13 -8.47
CA LYS A 122 13.47 31.18 -9.31
C LYS A 122 14.53 31.87 -10.15
#